data_AF-A0A246KXR0-F1
#
_entry.id   AF-A0A246KXR0-F1
#
_cell.length_a   1.000
_cell.length_b   1.000
_cell.length_c   1.000
_cell.angle_alpha   90.00
_cell.angle_beta   90.00
_cell.angle_gamma   90.00
#
_symmetry.space_group_name_H-M   'P 1'
#
loop_
_entity.id
_entity.type
_entity.pdbx_description
1 polymer ?
#
loop_
_entity_poly.entity_id
_entity_poly.type
_entity_poly.pdbx_seq_one_letter_code
_entity_poly.pdbx_strand_id
1 'polypeptide(L)'
;MQMTPRAARPRFLLVEDDIISRGFFKAALETLPADVDTADSLASALASAEPGAHDLWLIDVNLPDGNGAQLLRELRRSHPDTPALAHTADGDAAIHARLREAGFSDTLVKPLGRDQLLKAVRRALVNSPAGIFVAQAPAAVELQVQDWDETAALAALNGQRNHLIALRELFLAELPGVRDAVEQAVDQHDERQLRSQLHRLQASCGFVGAARLGRAVRQLHYAPDSGQAQAGFRDAVAALLH
;
A
#
# COMPACT_ATOMS: atom_id res chain seq x y z
N MET A 1 36.79 -23.29 -5.12
CA MET A 1 36.00 -22.13 -4.65
C MET A 1 35.21 -21.60 -5.84
N GLN A 2 33.92 -21.91 -5.94
CA GLN A 2 33.06 -21.37 -7.00
C GLN A 2 32.55 -20.00 -6.53
N MET A 3 32.91 -18.95 -7.27
CA MET A 3 32.43 -17.59 -7.04
C MET A 3 30.98 -17.50 -7.56
N THR A 4 30.03 -17.36 -6.64
CA THR A 4 28.64 -17.00 -6.98
C THR A 4 28.61 -15.63 -7.65
N PRO A 5 27.97 -15.46 -8.82
CA PRO A 5 27.83 -14.15 -9.47
C PRO A 5 27.01 -13.22 -8.56
N ARG A 6 27.52 -12.00 -8.34
CA ARG A 6 26.82 -10.94 -7.59
C ARG A 6 25.54 -10.60 -8.35
N ALA A 7 24.37 -10.90 -7.80
CA ALA A 7 23.09 -10.50 -8.37
C ALA A 7 23.11 -8.98 -8.64
N ALA A 8 22.76 -8.57 -9.86
CA ALA A 8 22.67 -7.17 -10.22
C ALA A 8 21.66 -6.46 -9.31
N ARG A 9 21.95 -5.21 -8.92
CA ARG A 9 21.00 -4.41 -8.14
C ARG A 9 19.78 -4.11 -9.00
N PRO A 10 18.54 -4.27 -8.48
CA PRO A 10 17.35 -3.89 -9.22
C PRO A 10 17.41 -2.41 -9.61
N ARG A 11 16.95 -2.08 -10.81
CA ARG A 11 16.90 -0.71 -11.31
C ARG A 11 15.46 -0.28 -11.51
N PHE A 12 15.09 0.86 -10.95
CA PHE A 12 13.74 1.42 -11.06
C PHE A 12 13.76 2.70 -11.88
N LEU A 13 12.74 2.91 -12.70
CA LEU A 13 12.49 4.20 -13.35
C LEU A 13 11.34 4.90 -12.65
N LEU A 14 11.60 6.06 -12.06
CA LEU A 14 10.62 6.96 -11.45
C LEU A 14 10.30 8.11 -12.41
N VAL A 15 9.04 8.26 -12.81
CA VAL A 15 8.58 9.34 -13.71
C VAL A 15 7.61 10.24 -12.96
N GLU A 16 8.08 11.44 -12.58
CA GLU A 16 7.34 12.41 -11.77
C GLU A 16 7.86 13.82 -12.09
N ASP A 17 6.95 14.73 -12.45
CA ASP A 17 7.27 16.10 -12.82
C ASP A 17 7.44 17.02 -11.60
N ASP A 18 6.69 16.77 -10.52
CA ASP A 18 6.83 17.52 -9.28
C ASP A 18 8.13 17.16 -8.55
N ILE A 19 9.03 18.15 -8.41
CA ILE A 19 10.35 17.95 -7.81
C ILE A 19 10.29 17.46 -6.36
N ILE A 20 9.26 17.85 -5.60
CA ILE A 20 9.09 17.47 -4.19
C ILE A 20 8.66 16.00 -4.10
N SER A 21 7.61 15.62 -4.84
CA SER A 21 7.10 14.24 -4.94
C SER A 21 8.17 13.30 -5.48
N ARG A 22 8.92 13.73 -6.51
CA ARG A 22 10.03 12.97 -7.09
C ARG A 22 11.14 12.74 -6.06
N GLY A 23 11.50 13.78 -5.30
CA GLY A 23 12.49 13.67 -4.22
C GLY A 23 12.04 12.70 -3.11
N PHE A 24 10.78 12.79 -2.71
CA PHE A 24 10.20 11.88 -1.71
C PHE A 24 10.19 10.42 -2.18
N PHE A 25 9.69 10.14 -3.40
CA PHE A 25 9.65 8.79 -3.94
C PHE A 25 11.03 8.22 -4.19
N LYS A 26 11.97 9.02 -4.72
CA LYS A 26 13.36 8.60 -4.88
C LYS A 26 13.98 8.22 -3.54
N ALA A 27 13.89 9.08 -2.53
CA ALA A 27 14.43 8.80 -1.20
C ALA A 27 13.78 7.57 -0.55
N ALA A 28 12.48 7.36 -0.77
CA ALA A 28 11.78 6.16 -0.32
C ALA A 28 12.30 4.89 -1.03
N LEU A 29 12.44 4.91 -2.36
CA LEU A 29 12.91 3.77 -3.15
C LEU A 29 14.38 3.43 -2.86
N GLU A 30 15.23 4.42 -2.63
CA GLU A 30 16.66 4.25 -2.29
C GLU A 30 16.88 3.62 -0.90
N THR A 31 15.83 3.44 -0.09
CA THR A 31 15.91 2.58 1.11
C THR A 31 15.99 1.09 0.76
N LEU A 32 15.66 0.72 -0.48
CA LEU A 32 15.91 -0.60 -1.04
C LEU A 32 17.33 -0.63 -1.63
N PRO A 33 17.98 -1.80 -1.70
CA PRO A 33 19.26 -1.97 -2.37
C PRO A 33 19.10 -1.95 -3.90
N ALA A 34 18.52 -0.87 -4.44
CA ALA A 34 18.16 -0.67 -5.84
C ALA A 34 18.69 0.69 -6.33
N ASP A 35 18.94 0.80 -7.63
CA ASP A 35 19.28 2.07 -8.27
C ASP A 35 17.99 2.70 -8.83
N VAL A 36 17.85 4.02 -8.70
CA VAL A 36 16.63 4.75 -9.09
C VAL A 36 16.99 5.81 -10.12
N ASP A 37 16.60 5.58 -11.36
CA ASP A 37 16.65 6.57 -12.43
C ASP A 37 15.38 7.43 -12.36
N THR A 38 15.50 8.73 -12.62
CA THR A 38 14.36 9.66 -12.57
C THR A 38 14.15 10.38 -13.87
N ALA A 39 12.89 10.54 -14.26
CA ALA A 39 12.42 11.35 -15.36
C ALA A 39 11.28 12.27 -14.89
N ASP A 40 11.05 13.37 -15.60
CA ASP A 40 10.02 14.38 -15.33
C ASP A 40 9.03 14.57 -16.48
N SER A 41 9.18 13.81 -17.56
CA SER A 41 8.35 13.91 -18.75
C SER A 41 8.34 12.57 -19.51
N LEU A 42 7.37 12.38 -20.41
CA LEU A 42 7.35 11.24 -21.33
C LEU A 42 8.65 11.19 -22.14
N ALA A 43 9.09 12.35 -22.65
CA ALA A 43 10.30 12.44 -23.45
C ALA A 43 11.56 12.01 -22.66
N SER A 44 11.74 12.51 -21.42
CA SER A 44 12.90 12.13 -20.61
C SER A 44 12.83 10.68 -20.13
N ALA A 45 11.62 10.14 -19.88
CA ALA A 45 11.43 8.73 -19.54
C ALA A 45 11.78 7.81 -20.71
N LEU A 46 11.32 8.12 -21.93
CA LEU A 46 11.63 7.33 -23.13
C LEU A 46 13.12 7.38 -23.49
N ALA A 47 13.77 8.54 -23.31
CA ALA A 47 15.21 8.67 -23.51
C ALA A 47 16.04 7.88 -22.47
N SER A 48 15.48 7.67 -21.28
CA SER A 48 16.14 6.93 -20.19
C SER A 48 15.87 5.42 -20.24
N ALA A 49 14.84 5.00 -20.97
CA ALA A 49 14.41 3.61 -21.10
C ALA A 49 15.29 2.82 -22.08
N GLU A 50 16.53 2.55 -21.65
CA GLU A 50 17.46 1.68 -22.36
C GLU A 50 17.00 0.21 -22.31
N PRO A 51 17.25 -0.61 -23.35
CA PRO A 51 16.82 -1.99 -23.38
C PRO A 51 17.30 -2.83 -22.19
N GLY A 52 16.35 -3.35 -21.40
CA GLY A 52 16.64 -4.24 -20.26
C GLY A 52 17.24 -3.52 -19.06
N ALA A 53 17.12 -2.19 -18.99
CA ALA A 53 17.74 -1.37 -17.95
C ALA A 53 16.92 -1.27 -16.66
N HIS A 54 15.63 -1.58 -16.66
CA HIS A 54 14.74 -1.40 -15.50
C HIS A 54 13.91 -2.64 -15.19
N ASP A 55 13.86 -2.99 -13.92
CA ASP A 55 13.06 -4.09 -13.35
C ASP A 55 11.66 -3.63 -12.93
N LEU A 56 11.43 -2.31 -12.80
CA LEU A 56 10.13 -1.73 -12.47
C LEU A 56 10.03 -0.28 -12.93
N TRP A 57 8.85 0.12 -13.39
CA TRP A 57 8.52 1.52 -13.64
C TRP A 57 7.49 2.04 -12.63
N LEU A 58 7.73 3.23 -12.09
CA LEU A 58 6.80 3.98 -11.28
C LEU A 58 6.48 5.28 -12.02
N ILE A 59 5.24 5.43 -12.50
CA ILE A 59 4.86 6.43 -13.49
C ILE A 59 3.72 7.30 -12.98
N ASP A 60 3.87 8.62 -13.02
CA ASP A 60 2.73 9.52 -12.83
C ASP A 60 1.76 9.42 -14.00
N VAL A 61 0.48 9.32 -13.68
CA VAL A 61 -0.59 9.33 -14.67
C VAL A 61 -0.66 10.69 -15.39
N ASN A 62 -0.41 11.77 -14.65
CA ASN A 62 -0.46 13.14 -15.17
C ASN A 62 0.96 13.67 -15.31
N LEU A 63 1.41 13.82 -16.56
CA LEU A 63 2.72 14.39 -16.89
C LEU A 63 2.52 15.63 -17.78
N PRO A 64 3.46 16.59 -17.79
CA PRO A 64 3.28 17.86 -18.49
C PRO A 64 3.19 17.71 -20.02
N ASP A 65 3.78 16.66 -20.58
CA ASP A 65 3.86 16.39 -22.02
C ASP A 65 2.97 15.21 -22.47
N GLY A 66 2.16 14.64 -21.58
CA GLY A 66 1.21 13.58 -21.93
C GLY A 66 0.68 12.77 -20.75
N ASN A 67 0.15 11.59 -21.04
CA ASN A 67 -0.45 10.71 -20.05
C ASN A 67 0.46 9.49 -19.78
N GLY A 68 0.63 9.11 -18.51
CA GLY A 68 1.39 7.92 -18.11
C GLY A 68 0.95 6.61 -18.79
N ALA A 69 -0.32 6.47 -19.18
CA ALA A 69 -0.80 5.33 -19.96
C ALA A 69 -0.27 5.31 -21.41
N GLN A 70 0.01 6.48 -21.99
CA GLN A 70 0.68 6.57 -23.30
C GLN A 70 2.15 6.16 -23.15
N LEU A 71 2.82 6.63 -22.11
CA LEU A 71 4.19 6.24 -21.79
C LEU A 71 4.32 4.73 -21.64
N LEU A 72 3.44 4.12 -20.83
CA LEU A 72 3.44 2.67 -20.63
C LEU A 72 3.30 1.89 -21.94
N ARG A 73 2.44 2.36 -22.85
CA ARG A 73 2.25 1.72 -24.15
C ARG A 73 3.51 1.72 -24.99
N GLU A 74 4.23 2.85 -25.03
CA GLU A 74 5.48 2.95 -25.79
C GLU A 74 6.59 2.10 -25.16
N LEU A 75 6.75 2.16 -23.83
CA LEU A 75 7.74 1.35 -23.11
C LEU A 75 7.50 -0.16 -23.29
N ARG A 76 6.24 -0.60 -23.30
CA ARG A 76 5.87 -2.00 -23.52
C ARG A 76 6.19 -2.53 -24.92
N ARG A 77 6.42 -1.67 -25.92
CA ARG A 77 6.86 -2.12 -27.26
C ARG A 77 8.23 -2.80 -27.21
N SER A 78 9.09 -2.33 -26.31
CA SER A 78 10.45 -2.84 -26.11
C SER A 78 10.55 -3.78 -24.90
N HIS A 79 9.71 -3.56 -23.87
CA HIS A 79 9.74 -4.31 -22.61
C HIS A 79 8.32 -4.71 -22.16
N PRO A 80 7.73 -5.74 -22.79
CA PRO A 80 6.34 -6.12 -22.54
C PRO A 80 6.08 -6.62 -21.10
N ASP A 81 7.10 -7.21 -20.46
CA ASP A 81 6.97 -7.90 -19.17
C ASP A 81 7.41 -7.09 -17.94
N THR A 82 7.98 -5.89 -18.16
CA THR A 82 8.42 -5.04 -17.04
C THR A 82 7.19 -4.55 -16.26
N PRO A 83 7.14 -4.79 -14.93
CA PRO A 83 6.02 -4.35 -14.12
C PRO A 83 5.98 -2.82 -14.04
N ALA A 84 4.78 -2.27 -14.12
CA ALA A 84 4.53 -0.83 -14.08
C ALA A 84 3.52 -0.49 -13.00
N LEU A 85 3.88 0.44 -12.13
CA LEU A 85 3.05 1.02 -11.09
C LEU A 85 2.64 2.42 -11.52
N ALA A 86 1.34 2.73 -11.47
CA ALA A 86 0.86 4.09 -11.65
C ALA A 86 0.83 4.80 -10.29
N HIS A 87 1.13 6.10 -10.25
CA HIS A 87 0.74 6.97 -9.15
C HIS A 87 -0.08 8.16 -9.65
N THR A 88 -1.06 8.60 -8.86
CA THR A 88 -1.98 9.67 -9.26
C THR A 88 -2.55 10.36 -8.03
N ALA A 89 -2.92 11.64 -8.16
CA ALA A 89 -3.71 12.34 -7.14
C ALA A 89 -5.21 11.97 -7.20
N ASP A 90 -5.66 11.34 -8.28
CA ASP A 90 -7.06 10.98 -8.51
C ASP A 90 -7.37 9.57 -7.99
N GLY A 91 -8.28 9.49 -7.02
CA GLY A 91 -8.74 8.24 -6.41
C GLY A 91 -9.98 7.63 -7.06
N ASP A 92 -10.47 8.16 -8.19
CA ASP A 92 -11.66 7.64 -8.84
C ASP A 92 -11.46 6.19 -9.31
N ALA A 93 -12.37 5.31 -8.89
CA ALA A 93 -12.42 3.92 -9.29
C ALA A 93 -12.45 3.72 -10.82
N ALA A 94 -13.03 4.66 -11.56
CA ALA A 94 -13.04 4.63 -13.03
C ALA A 94 -11.64 4.82 -13.61
N ILE A 95 -10.80 5.68 -13.01
CA ILE A 95 -9.41 5.89 -13.42
C ILE A 95 -8.58 4.65 -13.07
N HIS A 96 -8.76 4.08 -11.88
CA HIS A 96 -8.13 2.81 -11.51
C HIS A 96 -8.44 1.67 -12.49
N ALA A 97 -9.69 1.55 -12.94
CA ALA A 97 -10.07 0.55 -13.94
C ALA A 97 -9.35 0.78 -15.27
N ARG A 98 -9.34 2.02 -15.78
CA ARG A 98 -8.67 2.38 -17.04
C ARG A 98 -7.15 2.16 -17.00
N LEU A 99 -6.51 2.42 -15.86
CA LEU A 99 -5.06 2.21 -15.71
C LEU A 99 -4.72 0.71 -15.67
N ARG A 100 -5.54 -0.10 -14.99
CA ARG A 100 -5.39 -1.57 -15.05
C ARG A 100 -5.59 -2.10 -16.46
N GLU A 101 -6.60 -1.63 -17.18
CA GLU A 101 -6.82 -1.98 -18.60
C GLU A 101 -5.66 -1.55 -19.50
N ALA A 102 -5.01 -0.42 -19.20
CA ALA A 102 -3.80 0.02 -19.91
C ALA A 102 -2.57 -0.85 -19.63
N GLY A 103 -2.62 -1.73 -18.62
CA GLY A 103 -1.58 -2.69 -18.28
C GLY A 103 -0.77 -2.36 -17.02
N PHE A 104 -1.14 -1.35 -16.23
CA PHE A 104 -0.50 -1.13 -14.94
C PHE A 104 -0.79 -2.30 -13.98
N SER A 105 0.24 -2.76 -13.28
CA SER A 105 0.15 -3.84 -12.30
C SER A 105 -0.61 -3.39 -11.04
N ASP A 106 -0.53 -2.11 -10.71
CA ASP A 106 -1.23 -1.49 -9.57
C ASP A 106 -1.26 0.04 -9.71
N THR A 107 -2.10 0.70 -8.91
CA THR A 107 -2.28 2.16 -8.92
C THR A 107 -2.25 2.71 -7.50
N LEU A 108 -1.38 3.69 -7.27
CA LEU A 108 -1.08 4.29 -5.99
C LEU A 108 -1.67 5.70 -5.93
N VAL A 109 -2.65 5.90 -5.04
CA VAL A 109 -3.29 7.21 -4.87
C VAL A 109 -2.47 8.06 -3.91
N LYS A 110 -2.11 9.27 -4.34
CA LYS A 110 -1.46 10.29 -3.53
C LYS A 110 -2.51 10.90 -2.57
N PRO A 111 -2.14 11.22 -1.31
CA PRO A 111 -0.80 11.15 -0.73
C PRO A 111 -0.39 9.72 -0.37
N LEU A 112 0.80 9.32 -0.84
CA LEU A 112 1.36 7.98 -0.62
C LEU A 112 2.49 8.04 0.40
N GLY A 113 2.42 7.22 1.45
CA GLY A 113 3.51 7.07 2.40
C GLY A 113 4.61 6.12 1.88
N ARG A 114 5.85 6.27 2.39
CA ARG A 114 7.01 5.42 2.04
C ARG A 114 6.68 3.94 2.08
N ASP A 115 6.04 3.47 3.15
CA ASP A 115 5.81 2.02 3.33
C ASP A 115 4.77 1.47 2.34
N GLN A 116 3.79 2.28 1.96
CA GLN A 116 2.81 1.91 0.93
C GLN A 116 3.49 1.77 -0.43
N LEU A 117 4.41 2.70 -0.76
CA LEU A 117 5.24 2.62 -1.95
C LEU A 117 6.11 1.35 -1.96
N LEU A 118 6.86 1.10 -0.88
CA LEU A 118 7.76 -0.04 -0.79
C LEU A 118 7.02 -1.38 -0.86
N LYS A 119 5.83 -1.48 -0.25
CA LYS A 119 4.98 -2.68 -0.36
C LYS A 119 4.50 -2.91 -1.78
N ALA A 120 4.08 -1.85 -2.49
CA ALA A 120 3.64 -1.96 -3.87
C ALA A 120 4.78 -2.40 -4.81
N VAL A 121 5.97 -1.81 -4.66
CA VAL A 121 7.17 -2.16 -5.41
C VAL A 121 7.55 -3.62 -5.19
N ARG A 122 7.61 -4.08 -3.94
CA ARG A 122 7.93 -5.49 -3.64
C ARG A 122 6.91 -6.46 -4.25
N ARG A 123 5.62 -6.15 -4.15
CA ARG A 123 4.56 -6.97 -4.75
C ARG A 123 4.69 -7.04 -6.28
N ALA A 124 4.99 -5.92 -6.91
CA ALA A 124 5.15 -5.85 -8.36
C ALA A 124 6.37 -6.66 -8.85
N LEU A 125 7.49 -6.61 -8.12
CA LEU A 125 8.69 -7.39 -8.45
C LEU A 125 8.52 -8.90 -8.24
N VAL A 126 7.77 -9.33 -7.21
CA VAL A 126 7.51 -10.76 -6.92
C VAL A 126 6.58 -11.39 -7.96
N ASN A 127 5.68 -10.62 -8.56
CA ASN A 127 4.68 -11.10 -9.51
C ASN A 127 5.13 -11.02 -10.97
N SER A 128 6.38 -10.62 -11.27
CA SER A 128 6.91 -10.57 -12.63
C SER A 128 7.52 -11.92 -13.05
N PRO A 129 7.33 -12.39 -14.30
CA PRO A 129 7.85 -13.68 -14.77
C PRO A 129 9.38 -13.78 -14.82
N ALA A 130 10.12 -12.67 -14.65
CA ALA A 130 11.58 -12.65 -14.53
C ALA A 130 12.02 -12.50 -13.07
N GLY A 131 11.90 -13.57 -12.28
CA GLY A 131 12.26 -13.54 -10.85
C GLY A 131 13.75 -13.72 -10.59
N ILE A 132 14.38 -12.81 -9.83
CA ILE A 132 15.45 -13.11 -8.86
C ILE A 132 15.37 -12.15 -7.66
N PHE A 133 14.64 -12.55 -6.62
CA PHE A 133 15.06 -12.29 -5.23
C PHE A 133 14.48 -13.39 -4.33
N VAL A 134 15.30 -14.41 -4.06
CA VAL A 134 15.01 -15.38 -3.00
C VAL A 134 15.70 -14.89 -1.74
N ALA A 135 14.94 -14.22 -0.87
CA ALA A 135 15.19 -14.21 0.56
C ALA A 135 13.87 -14.58 1.24
N GLN A 136 13.70 -15.89 1.40
CA GLN A 136 12.76 -16.62 2.26
C GLN A 136 11.38 -15.99 2.50
N ALA A 137 10.39 -16.53 1.79
CA ALA A 137 9.05 -16.66 2.32
C ALA A 137 9.07 -17.49 3.62
N PRO A 138 8.23 -17.21 4.64
CA PRO A 138 7.53 -18.31 5.26
C PRO A 138 6.51 -18.82 4.22
N ALA A 139 6.56 -20.13 4.04
CA ALA A 139 5.56 -20.92 3.35
C ALA A 139 4.14 -20.53 3.77
N ALA A 140 3.16 -20.96 2.97
CA ALA A 140 1.75 -20.95 3.33
C ALA A 140 1.57 -21.38 4.80
N VAL A 141 1.38 -20.39 5.68
CA VAL A 141 0.85 -20.59 7.01
C VAL A 141 -0.56 -20.04 6.89
N GLU A 142 -1.55 -20.93 7.01
CA GLU A 142 -2.91 -20.56 7.36
C GLU A 142 -2.81 -19.51 8.46
N LEU A 143 -3.08 -18.24 8.11
CA LEU A 143 -2.80 -17.10 8.94
C LEU A 143 -3.43 -17.32 10.32
N GLN A 144 -2.61 -17.69 11.30
CA GLN A 144 -2.92 -17.42 12.69
C GLN A 144 -3.13 -15.91 12.77
N VAL A 145 -4.37 -15.53 12.97
CA VAL A 145 -4.85 -14.16 13.01
C VAL A 145 -4.18 -13.49 14.21
N GLN A 146 -3.01 -12.89 14.03
CA GLN A 146 -2.42 -12.05 15.06
C GLN A 146 -3.30 -10.80 15.21
N ASP A 147 -3.77 -10.55 16.43
CA ASP A 147 -4.63 -9.41 16.74
C ASP A 147 -3.87 -8.07 16.54
N TRP A 148 -2.55 -8.10 16.80
CA TRP A 148 -1.62 -6.98 16.64
C TRP A 148 -0.60 -7.23 15.54
N ASP A 149 -0.42 -6.24 14.66
CA ASP A 149 0.68 -6.14 13.71
C ASP A 149 1.66 -5.08 14.21
N GLU A 150 2.60 -5.49 15.07
CA GLU A 150 3.62 -4.61 15.65
C GLU A 150 4.55 -4.03 14.59
N THR A 151 4.84 -4.78 13.53
CA THR A 151 5.67 -4.30 12.43
C THR A 151 4.99 -3.14 11.71
N ALA A 152 3.69 -3.26 11.40
CA ALA A 152 2.93 -2.18 10.77
C ALA A 152 2.75 -0.98 11.70
N ALA A 153 2.53 -1.21 13.00
CA ALA A 153 2.33 -0.13 13.97
C ALA A 153 3.62 0.68 14.22
N LEU A 154 4.75 0.00 14.36
CA LEU A 154 6.05 0.66 14.47
C LEU A 154 6.39 1.41 13.18
N ALA A 155 6.06 0.84 12.02
CA ALA A 155 6.23 1.52 10.74
C ALA A 155 5.40 2.82 10.67
N ALA A 156 4.13 2.79 11.09
CA ALA A 156 3.25 3.95 11.16
C ALA A 156 3.77 5.07 12.10
N LEU A 157 4.62 4.71 13.06
CA LEU A 157 5.18 5.63 14.06
C LEU A 157 6.69 5.86 13.86
N ASN A 158 7.21 5.65 12.64
CA ASN A 158 8.63 5.86 12.31
C ASN A 158 9.62 5.11 13.25
N GLY A 159 9.23 3.92 13.71
CA GLY A 159 10.01 3.08 14.62
C GLY A 159 9.95 3.51 16.10
N GLN A 160 9.14 4.50 16.45
CA GLN A 160 9.07 5.02 17.83
C GLN A 160 8.25 4.12 18.75
N ARG A 161 8.89 3.06 19.25
CA ARG A 161 8.28 2.04 20.11
C ARG A 161 7.60 2.60 21.37
N ASN A 162 8.16 3.63 22.01
CA ASN A 162 7.53 4.24 23.20
C ASN A 162 6.22 4.97 22.87
N HIS A 163 6.15 5.63 21.70
CA HIS A 163 4.91 6.24 21.23
C HIS A 163 3.87 5.20 20.84
N LEU A 164 4.30 4.05 20.30
CA LEU A 164 3.39 2.94 20.02
C LEU A 164 2.74 2.40 21.30
N ILE A 165 3.51 2.23 22.37
CA ILE A 165 3.01 1.74 23.65
C ILE A 165 1.96 2.72 24.20
N ALA A 166 2.27 4.02 24.25
CA ALA A 166 1.33 5.04 24.73
C ALA A 166 0.05 5.12 23.89
N LEU A 167 0.16 5.02 22.55
CA LEU A 167 -1.00 5.02 21.66
C LEU A 167 -1.85 3.76 21.79
N ARG A 168 -1.23 2.59 22.04
CA ARG A 168 -1.96 1.34 22.31
C ARG A 168 -2.73 1.43 23.63
N GLU A 169 -2.14 1.98 24.67
CA GLU A 169 -2.81 2.19 25.97
C GLU A 169 -4.04 3.10 25.82
N LEU A 170 -3.88 4.25 25.15
CA LEU A 170 -4.99 5.18 24.87
C LEU A 170 -6.06 4.52 24.00
N PHE A 171 -5.66 3.77 22.98
CA PHE A 171 -6.57 3.05 22.10
C PHE A 171 -7.40 2.01 22.86
N LEU A 172 -6.76 1.21 23.72
CA LEU A 172 -7.44 0.19 24.52
C LEU A 172 -8.37 0.80 25.56
N ALA A 173 -8.02 1.96 26.13
CA ALA A 173 -8.88 2.68 27.06
C ALA A 173 -10.17 3.22 26.39
N GLU A 174 -10.08 3.68 25.15
CA GLU A 174 -11.21 4.24 24.39
C GLU A 174 -12.06 3.17 23.67
N LEU A 175 -11.48 1.99 23.40
CA LEU A 175 -12.10 0.94 22.59
C LEU A 175 -13.48 0.47 23.09
N PRO A 176 -13.73 0.29 24.41
CA PRO A 176 -15.06 -0.10 24.91
C PRO A 176 -16.14 0.94 24.57
N GLY A 177 -15.84 2.23 24.72
CA GLY A 177 -16.79 3.30 24.39
C GLY A 177 -17.10 3.38 22.90
N VAL A 178 -16.11 3.13 22.04
CA VAL A 178 -16.32 3.08 20.59
C VAL A 178 -17.14 1.85 20.20
N ARG A 179 -16.91 0.68 20.81
CA ARG A 179 -17.73 -0.52 20.59
C ARG A 179 -19.19 -0.23 20.91
N ASP A 180 -19.48 0.32 22.08
CA ASP A 180 -20.85 0.58 22.52
C ASP A 180 -21.55 1.58 21.58
N ALA A 181 -20.83 2.59 21.10
CA ALA A 181 -21.36 3.54 20.12
C ALA A 181 -21.63 2.93 18.73
N VAL A 182 -20.84 1.93 18.31
CA VAL A 182 -21.07 1.18 17.06
C VAL A 182 -22.28 0.26 17.20
N GLU A 183 -22.39 -0.47 18.31
CA GLU A 183 -23.54 -1.36 18.59
C GLU A 183 -24.84 -0.56 18.66
N GLN A 184 -24.84 0.57 19.38
CA GLN A 184 -26.00 1.45 19.44
C GLN A 184 -26.41 1.99 18.07
N ALA A 185 -25.45 2.36 17.21
CA ALA A 185 -25.76 2.85 15.86
C ALA A 185 -26.34 1.74 14.97
N VAL A 186 -25.89 0.49 15.13
CA VAL A 186 -26.46 -0.67 14.44
C VAL A 186 -27.90 -0.92 14.91
N ASP A 187 -28.14 -0.95 16.22
CA ASP A 187 -29.47 -1.22 16.80
C ASP A 187 -30.49 -0.13 16.43
N GLN A 188 -30.04 1.11 16.29
CA GLN A 188 -30.88 2.25 15.90
C GLN A 188 -30.99 2.42 14.38
N HIS A 189 -30.32 1.58 13.59
CA HIS A 189 -30.19 1.73 12.14
C HIS A 189 -29.69 3.12 11.71
N ASP A 190 -28.83 3.76 12.53
CA ASP A 190 -28.23 5.07 12.21
C ASP A 190 -26.95 4.90 11.40
N GLU A 191 -27.11 4.80 10.08
CA GLU A 191 -25.99 4.65 9.13
C GLU A 191 -24.96 5.77 9.24
N ARG A 192 -25.38 7.00 9.54
CA ARG A 192 -24.48 8.16 9.58
C ARG A 192 -23.57 8.05 10.79
N GLN A 193 -24.13 7.76 11.96
CA GLN A 193 -23.37 7.56 13.19
C GLN A 193 -22.45 6.34 13.04
N LEU A 194 -22.95 5.24 12.48
CA LEU A 194 -22.18 4.02 12.25
C LEU A 194 -20.95 4.30 11.36
N ARG A 195 -21.13 4.92 10.19
CA ARG A 195 -20.02 5.25 9.27
C ARG A 195 -18.98 6.16 9.92
N SER A 196 -19.43 7.16 10.70
CA SER A 196 -18.52 8.07 11.42
C SER A 196 -17.65 7.32 12.43
N GLN A 197 -18.24 6.45 13.25
CA GLN A 197 -17.51 5.66 14.24
C GLN A 197 -16.54 4.67 13.57
N LEU A 198 -16.98 3.96 12.53
CA LEU A 198 -16.14 3.01 11.79
C LEU A 198 -14.97 3.72 11.10
N HIS A 199 -15.17 4.90 10.51
CA HIS A 199 -14.11 5.67 9.87
C HIS A 199 -13.02 6.08 10.88
N ARG A 200 -13.44 6.62 12.04
CA ARG A 200 -12.52 7.00 13.11
C ARG A 200 -11.75 5.79 13.64
N LEU A 201 -12.45 4.68 13.88
CA LEU A 201 -11.85 3.46 14.39
C LEU A 201 -10.87 2.84 13.39
N GLN A 202 -11.17 2.90 12.09
CA GLN A 202 -10.29 2.42 11.03
C GLN A 202 -8.97 3.20 10.98
N ALA A 203 -9.02 4.53 11.15
CA ALA A 203 -7.83 5.37 11.23
C ALA A 203 -6.98 4.99 12.45
N SER A 204 -7.60 4.86 13.62
CA SER A 204 -6.90 4.48 14.86
C SER A 204 -6.25 3.09 14.78
N CYS A 205 -6.94 2.10 14.20
CA CYS A 205 -6.38 0.74 14.01
C CYS A 205 -5.08 0.73 13.21
N GLY A 206 -4.92 1.66 12.26
CA GLY A 206 -3.70 1.81 11.47
C GLY A 206 -2.50 2.26 12.30
N PHE A 207 -2.70 3.18 13.24
CA PHE A 207 -1.63 3.73 14.08
C PHE A 207 -1.14 2.75 15.16
N VAL A 208 -2.05 1.94 15.72
CA VAL A 208 -1.72 0.98 16.79
C VAL A 208 -1.44 -0.43 16.28
N GLY A 209 -1.68 -0.67 14.98
CA GLY A 209 -1.56 -1.97 14.33
C GLY A 209 -2.59 -2.99 14.79
N ALA A 210 -3.81 -2.57 15.12
CA ALA A 210 -4.91 -3.48 15.47
C ALA A 210 -5.45 -4.14 14.19
N ALA A 211 -4.68 -5.05 13.60
CA ALA A 211 -4.87 -5.54 12.24
C ALA A 211 -6.16 -6.36 12.07
N ARG A 212 -6.50 -7.19 13.06
CA ARG A 212 -7.75 -7.95 13.06
C ARG A 212 -8.97 -7.04 13.16
N LEU A 213 -8.96 -6.10 14.09
CA LEU A 213 -10.03 -5.12 14.26
C LEU A 213 -10.18 -4.23 13.03
N GLY A 214 -9.07 -3.74 12.45
CA GLY A 214 -9.10 -2.94 11.22
C GLY A 214 -9.71 -3.69 10.02
N ARG A 215 -9.56 -5.02 9.94
CA ARG A 215 -10.26 -5.84 8.93
C ARG A 215 -11.75 -5.96 9.24
N ALA A 216 -12.11 -6.23 10.49
CA ALA A 216 -13.51 -6.36 10.90
C ALA A 216 -14.28 -5.04 10.69
N VAL A 217 -13.66 -3.90 10.99
CA VAL A 217 -14.22 -2.55 10.73
C VAL A 217 -14.50 -2.33 9.24
N ARG A 218 -13.58 -2.72 8.35
CA ARG A 218 -13.80 -2.63 6.89
C ARG A 218 -14.95 -3.51 6.42
N GLN A 219 -15.04 -4.73 6.95
CA GLN A 219 -16.13 -5.66 6.62
C GLN A 219 -17.49 -5.11 7.09
N LEU A 220 -17.56 -4.58 8.31
CA LEU A 220 -18.77 -3.96 8.84
C LEU A 220 -19.15 -2.67 8.09
N HIS A 221 -18.16 -1.89 7.63
CA HIS A 221 -18.41 -0.73 6.78
C HIS A 221 -19.02 -1.09 5.42
N TYR A 222 -18.59 -2.21 4.82
CA TYR A 222 -19.12 -2.67 3.52
C TYR A 222 -20.47 -3.38 3.65
N ALA A 223 -20.70 -4.09 4.76
CA ALA A 223 -21.91 -4.87 5.01
C ALA A 223 -22.45 -4.64 6.44
N PRO A 224 -23.04 -3.46 6.72
CA PRO A 224 -23.48 -3.08 8.07
C PRO A 224 -24.59 -3.99 8.62
N ASP A 225 -25.48 -4.49 7.76
CA ASP A 225 -26.59 -5.38 8.14
C ASP A 225 -26.19 -6.86 8.26
N SER A 226 -24.93 -7.19 7.95
CA SER A 226 -24.47 -8.57 8.02
C SER A 226 -24.21 -8.98 9.46
N GLY A 227 -25.01 -9.94 9.97
CA GLY A 227 -24.79 -10.54 11.28
C GLY A 227 -23.39 -11.17 11.43
N GLN A 228 -22.80 -11.64 10.32
CA GLN A 228 -21.43 -12.14 10.29
C GLN A 228 -20.40 -11.01 10.46
N ALA A 229 -20.61 -9.85 9.82
CA ALA A 229 -19.72 -8.70 9.95
C ALA A 229 -19.80 -8.08 11.35
N GLN A 230 -21.00 -8.01 11.92
CA GLN A 230 -21.22 -7.55 13.31
C GLN A 230 -20.59 -8.49 14.34
N ALA A 231 -20.77 -9.81 14.17
CA ALA A 231 -20.10 -10.81 15.02
C ALA A 231 -18.58 -10.72 14.91
N GLY A 232 -18.05 -10.63 13.68
CA GLY A 232 -16.61 -10.48 13.45
C GLY A 232 -16.01 -9.21 14.07
N PHE A 233 -16.78 -8.11 14.11
CA PHE A 233 -16.40 -6.90 14.84
C PHE A 233 -16.33 -7.14 16.35
N ARG A 234 -17.38 -7.70 16.96
CA ARG A 234 -17.40 -8.01 18.39
C ARG A 234 -16.26 -8.94 18.81
N ASP A 235 -16.01 -9.99 18.04
CA ASP A 235 -14.94 -10.95 18.29
C ASP A 235 -13.55 -10.29 18.22
N ALA A 236 -13.35 -9.38 17.25
CA ALA A 236 -12.09 -8.66 17.11
C ALA A 236 -11.86 -7.62 18.23
N VAL A 237 -12.92 -6.99 18.73
CA VAL A 237 -12.84 -6.11 19.90
C VAL A 237 -12.54 -6.91 21.16
N ALA A 238 -13.25 -8.03 21.39
CA ALA A 238 -13.04 -8.89 22.55
C ALA A 238 -11.60 -9.43 22.61
N ALA A 239 -11.03 -9.82 21.46
CA ALA A 239 -9.65 -10.31 21.38
C ALA A 239 -8.58 -9.26 21.74
N LEU A 240 -8.90 -7.96 21.75
CA LEU A 240 -7.96 -6.90 22.13
C LEU A 240 -8.10 -6.48 23.60
N LEU A 241 -9.22 -6.82 24.26
CA LEU A 241 -9.54 -6.46 25.63
C LEU A 241 -9.25 -7.60 26.64
N HIS A 242 -8.80 -8.75 26.16
CA HIS A 242 -8.41 -9.94 26.93
C HIS A 242 -6.94 -10.27 26.71
#